data_AF-A0A3N5VVA2-F1
#
_entry.id   AF-A0A3N5VVA2-F1
#
_cell.length_a   1.000
_cell.length_b   1.000
_cell.length_c   1.000
_cell.angle_alpha   90.00
_cell.angle_beta   90.00
_cell.angle_gamma   90.00
#
_symmetry.space_group_name_H-M   'P 1'
#
loop_
_entity.id
_entity.type
_entity.pdbx_description
1 polymer ?
#
loop_
_entity_poly.entity_id
_entity_poly.type
_entity_poly.pdbx_seq_one_letter_code
_entity_poly.pdbx_strand_id
1 'polypeptide(L)'
;MPFASGTKRYRECMAEIIGVLKKYDMAGAVTVVDKNRSMFKYHFPTWTCVELGEDYVRLRMKAAEHPSKEVVHEICTNTAHVIMQMRDIAVNTFDLTKHLGKLMEEKWGMEHVGGVDFDPERDN
;
A
#
# COMPACT_ATOMS: atom_id res chain seq x y z
N MET A 1 -16.58 23.54 0.30
CA MET A 1 -17.76 23.07 -0.45
C MET A 1 -18.14 21.70 0.08
N PRO A 2 -19.40 21.42 0.43
CA PRO A 2 -19.82 20.07 0.79
C PRO A 2 -19.91 19.24 -0.50
N PHE A 3 -19.11 18.19 -0.60
CA PHE A 3 -19.07 17.32 -1.78
C PHE A 3 -20.28 16.38 -1.76
N ALA A 4 -20.97 16.26 -2.90
CA ALA A 4 -22.17 15.46 -3.06
C ALA A 4 -21.93 13.97 -2.72
N SER A 5 -22.90 13.36 -2.04
CA SER A 5 -22.96 11.93 -1.75
C SER A 5 -23.11 11.14 -3.06
N GLY A 6 -22.02 10.58 -3.58
CA GLY A 6 -22.05 9.77 -4.79
C GLY A 6 -20.72 9.69 -5.55
N THR A 7 -19.77 10.57 -5.27
CA THR A 7 -18.44 10.51 -5.89
C THR A 7 -17.54 9.56 -5.10
N LYS A 8 -16.90 8.60 -5.79
CA LYS A 8 -15.89 7.69 -5.21
C LYS A 8 -14.59 8.46 -4.96
N ARG A 9 -14.64 9.50 -4.11
CA ARG A 9 -13.54 10.44 -3.84
C ARG A 9 -12.29 9.74 -3.32
N TYR A 10 -12.46 8.66 -2.57
CA TYR A 10 -11.34 7.82 -2.12
C TYR A 10 -10.57 7.22 -3.32
N ARG A 11 -11.24 6.87 -4.42
CA ARG A 11 -10.59 6.38 -5.66
C ARG A 11 -9.87 7.48 -6.41
N GLU A 12 -10.47 8.68 -6.50
CA GLU A 12 -9.82 9.85 -7.10
C GLU A 12 -8.55 10.23 -6.32
N CYS A 13 -8.66 10.32 -4.99
CA CYS A 13 -7.53 10.57 -4.10
C CYS A 13 -6.44 9.49 -4.24
N MET A 14 -6.82 8.21 -4.26
CA MET A 14 -5.88 7.12 -4.50
C MET A 14 -5.18 7.27 -5.86
N ALA A 15 -5.94 7.58 -6.93
CA ALA A 15 -5.38 7.75 -8.27
C ALA A 15 -4.38 8.91 -8.34
N GLU A 16 -4.67 10.04 -7.68
CA GLU A 16 -3.76 11.18 -7.59
C GLU A 16 -2.46 10.83 -6.85
N ILE A 17 -2.56 10.18 -5.68
CA ILE A 17 -1.38 9.77 -4.91
C ILE A 17 -0.52 8.78 -5.71
N ILE A 18 -1.14 7.77 -6.32
CA ILE A 18 -0.44 6.81 -7.18
C ILE A 18 0.18 7.51 -8.39
N GLY A 19 -0.48 8.52 -8.95
CA GLY A 19 0.06 9.36 -10.01
C GLY A 19 1.34 10.10 -9.59
N VAL A 20 1.38 10.63 -8.36
CA VAL A 20 2.58 11.24 -7.79
C VAL A 20 3.69 10.22 -7.61
N LEU A 21 3.40 9.05 -7.04
CA LEU A 21 4.43 8.01 -6.85
C LEU A 21 5.04 7.55 -8.18
N LYS A 22 4.21 7.39 -9.22
CA LYS A 22 4.66 7.11 -10.60
C LYS A 22 5.53 8.24 -11.15
N LYS A 23 5.12 9.50 -10.95
CA LYS A 23 5.85 10.68 -11.45
C LYS A 23 7.27 10.76 -10.88
N TYR A 24 7.45 10.39 -9.62
CA TYR A 24 8.75 10.44 -8.94
C TYR A 24 9.49 9.10 -8.91
N ASP A 25 8.92 8.07 -9.56
CA ASP A 25 9.43 6.70 -9.57
C ASP A 25 9.79 6.18 -8.16
N MET A 26 8.81 6.28 -7.26
CA MET A 26 8.93 5.92 -5.84
C MET A 26 8.00 4.77 -5.47
N ALA A 27 8.42 3.95 -4.50
CA ALA A 27 7.54 2.97 -3.88
C ALA A 27 6.56 3.64 -2.91
N GLY A 28 5.38 3.06 -2.74
CA GLY A 28 4.42 3.50 -1.72
C GLY A 28 3.39 2.45 -1.36
N ALA A 29 3.05 2.41 -0.07
CA ALA A 29 1.89 1.70 0.48
C ALA A 29 0.88 2.78 0.89
N VAL A 30 -0.18 2.93 0.12
CA VAL A 30 -1.14 4.02 0.29
C VAL A 30 -2.41 3.45 0.86
N THR A 31 -2.87 4.02 1.98
CA THR A 31 -4.20 3.77 2.55
C THR A 31 -4.96 5.08 2.57
N VAL A 32 -6.17 5.07 2.04
CA VAL A 32 -7.12 6.19 2.12
C VAL A 32 -8.38 5.70 2.82
N VAL A 33 -8.91 6.51 3.73
CA VAL A 33 -10.14 6.21 4.47
C VAL A 33 -11.05 7.42 4.35
N ASP A 34 -12.22 7.22 3.74
CA ASP A 34 -13.32 8.17 3.79
C ASP A 34 -14.35 7.75 4.86
N LYS A 35 -15.41 8.55 5.03
CA LYS A 35 -16.42 8.31 6.07
C LYS A 35 -17.11 6.95 5.95
N ASN A 36 -17.22 6.39 4.76
CA ASN A 36 -18.06 5.22 4.43
C ASN A 36 -17.27 4.04 3.82
N ARG A 37 -16.07 4.29 3.29
CA ARG A 37 -15.24 3.35 2.55
C ARG A 37 -13.77 3.62 2.81
N SER A 38 -12.94 2.61 2.64
CA SER A 38 -11.48 2.73 2.63
C SER A 38 -10.93 2.06 1.38
N MET A 39 -9.66 2.30 1.08
CA MET A 39 -8.94 1.63 -0.01
C MET A 39 -7.46 1.58 0.34
N PHE A 40 -6.79 0.49 -0.02
CA PHE A 40 -5.33 0.40 0.03
C PHE A 40 -4.77 0.01 -1.33
N LYS A 41 -3.55 0.46 -1.62
CA LYS A 41 -2.83 0.08 -2.84
C LYS A 41 -1.33 0.14 -2.64
N TYR A 42 -0.63 -0.83 -3.21
CA TYR A 42 0.82 -0.81 -3.33
C TYR A 42 1.23 -0.30 -4.71
N HIS A 43 2.32 0.46 -4.75
CA HIS A 43 3.02 0.83 -5.96
C HIS A 43 4.51 0.60 -5.78
N PHE A 44 5.14 0.00 -6.79
CA PHE A 44 6.57 -0.21 -6.86
C PHE A 44 7.14 0.54 -8.06
N PRO A 45 8.35 1.11 -7.92
CA PRO A 45 8.98 1.89 -8.97
C PRO A 45 9.66 1.01 -10.02
N THR A 46 9.94 1.60 -11.18
CA THR A 46 10.39 0.90 -12.40
C THR A 46 11.77 0.26 -12.27
N TRP A 47 12.59 0.72 -11.32
CA TRP A 47 13.90 0.17 -11.02
C TRP A 47 13.86 -1.04 -10.08
N THR A 48 12.69 -1.47 -9.61
CA THR A 48 12.54 -2.74 -8.88
C THR A 48 12.19 -3.89 -9.81
N CYS A 49 12.36 -5.12 -9.33
CA CYS A 49 11.92 -6.32 -10.04
C CYS A 49 10.50 -6.78 -9.65
N VAL A 50 9.72 -5.94 -8.96
CA VAL A 50 8.37 -6.29 -8.52
C VAL A 50 7.36 -6.05 -9.64
N GLU A 51 6.56 -7.07 -9.93
CA GLU A 51 5.42 -7.02 -10.84
C GLU A 51 4.15 -7.33 -10.04
N LEU A 52 3.22 -6.37 -10.02
CA LEU A 52 1.90 -6.52 -9.38
C LEU A 52 0.84 -6.69 -10.47
N GLY A 53 0.17 -7.83 -10.47
CA GLY A 53 -1.08 -8.05 -11.19
C GLY A 53 -2.29 -7.95 -10.28
N GLU A 54 -3.47 -8.18 -10.84
CA GLU A 54 -4.72 -8.24 -10.07
C GLU A 54 -4.69 -9.40 -9.05
N ASP A 55 -4.21 -10.57 -9.48
CA ASP A 55 -4.19 -11.79 -8.66
C ASP A 55 -2.78 -12.35 -8.40
N TYR A 56 -1.72 -11.58 -8.73
CA TYR A 56 -0.36 -12.06 -8.56
C TYR A 56 0.61 -10.98 -8.08
N VAL A 57 1.62 -11.45 -7.35
CA VAL A 57 2.83 -10.69 -7.03
C VAL A 57 4.01 -11.52 -7.50
N ARG A 58 4.88 -10.94 -8.31
CA ARG A 58 6.05 -11.63 -8.85
C ARG A 58 7.30 -10.79 -8.69
N LEU A 59 8.40 -11.44 -8.32
CA LEU A 59 9.75 -10.90 -8.53
C LEU A 59 10.23 -11.40 -9.89
N ARG A 60 10.21 -10.54 -10.90
CA ARG A 60 10.63 -10.86 -12.27
C ARG A 60 11.97 -10.21 -12.57
N MET A 61 13.00 -11.04 -12.63
CA MET A 61 14.34 -10.65 -13.03
C MET A 61 14.87 -11.73 -13.97
N LYS A 62 15.24 -11.36 -15.19
CA LYS A 62 15.88 -12.29 -16.14
C LYS A 62 17.28 -11.78 -16.40
N ALA A 63 18.28 -12.42 -15.80
CA ALA A 63 19.67 -11.96 -15.89
C ALA A 63 20.18 -11.77 -17.34
N ALA A 64 19.65 -12.53 -18.30
CA ALA A 64 19.98 -12.40 -19.72
C ALA A 64 19.45 -11.11 -20.38
N GLU A 65 18.48 -10.43 -19.76
CA GLU A 65 17.91 -9.15 -20.23
C GLU A 65 18.72 -7.94 -19.69
N HIS A 66 19.81 -8.18 -18.95
CA HIS A 66 20.63 -7.15 -18.30
C HIS A 66 22.11 -7.24 -18.71
N PRO A 67 22.83 -6.10 -18.72
CA PRO A 67 24.18 -6.02 -19.28
C PRO A 67 25.24 -6.74 -18.43
N SER A 68 25.01 -6.93 -17.12
CA SER A 68 25.96 -7.62 -16.25
C SER A 68 25.30 -8.21 -14.99
N LYS A 69 26.03 -9.07 -14.27
CA LYS A 69 25.58 -9.66 -13.00
C LYS A 69 25.50 -8.62 -11.88
N GLU A 70 26.37 -7.61 -11.93
CA GLU A 70 26.43 -6.51 -10.97
C GLU A 70 25.13 -5.68 -11.04
N VAL A 71 24.67 -5.35 -12.24
CA VAL A 71 23.39 -4.64 -12.45
C VAL A 71 22.21 -5.45 -11.90
N VAL A 72 22.19 -6.76 -12.15
CA VAL A 72 21.15 -7.65 -11.60
C VAL A 72 21.19 -7.65 -10.07
N HIS A 73 22.38 -7.73 -9.48
CA HIS A 73 22.55 -7.73 -8.03
C HIS A 73 22.08 -6.40 -7.41
N GLU A 74 22.40 -5.27 -8.03
CA GLU A 74 21.96 -3.95 -7.58
C GLU A 74 20.43 -3.83 -7.62
N ILE A 75 19.77 -4.23 -8.71
CA ILE A 75 18.30 -4.19 -8.80
C ILE A 75 17.65 -5.07 -7.73
N CYS A 76 18.18 -6.29 -7.52
CA CYS A 76 17.69 -7.18 -6.47
C CYS A 76 17.87 -6.57 -5.07
N THR A 77 19.01 -5.91 -4.83
CA THR A 77 19.31 -5.25 -3.56
C THR A 77 18.37 -4.08 -3.31
N ASN A 78 18.16 -3.23 -4.31
CA ASN A 78 17.23 -2.10 -4.23
C ASN A 78 15.78 -2.57 -4.05
N THR A 79 15.40 -3.66 -4.72
CA THR A 79 14.08 -4.27 -4.53
C THR A 79 13.89 -4.79 -3.11
N ALA A 80 14.87 -5.51 -2.58
CA ALA A 80 14.83 -5.99 -1.20
C ALA A 80 14.74 -4.83 -0.20
N HIS A 81 15.53 -3.78 -0.41
CA HIS A 81 15.50 -2.57 0.40
C HIS A 81 14.08 -1.97 0.49
N VAL A 82 13.43 -1.74 -0.67
CA VAL A 82 12.07 -1.20 -0.70
C VAL A 82 11.09 -2.07 0.08
N ILE A 83 11.10 -3.39 -0.18
CA ILE A 83 10.16 -4.33 0.46
C ILE A 83 10.36 -4.32 1.98
N MET A 84 11.61 -4.34 2.44
CA MET A 84 11.93 -4.32 3.87
C MET A 84 11.50 -3.01 4.52
N GLN A 85 11.79 -1.86 3.89
CA GLN A 85 11.37 -0.55 4.43
C GLN A 85 9.85 -0.41 4.49
N MET A 86 9.13 -0.84 3.45
CA MET A 86 7.66 -0.83 3.45
C MET A 86 7.08 -1.72 4.56
N ARG A 87 7.70 -2.88 4.82
CA ARG A 87 7.31 -3.76 5.92
C ARG A 87 7.53 -3.08 7.27
N ASP A 88 8.68 -2.47 7.51
CA ASP A 88 8.99 -1.84 8.79
C ASP A 88 8.04 -0.66 9.07
N ILE A 89 7.71 0.13 8.06
CA ILE A 89 6.71 1.21 8.15
C ILE A 89 5.31 0.64 8.45
N ALA A 90 4.94 -0.48 7.83
CA ALA A 90 3.66 -1.13 8.08
C ALA A 90 3.55 -1.63 9.53
N VAL A 91 4.63 -2.16 10.11
CA VAL A 91 4.67 -2.56 11.53
C VAL A 91 4.41 -1.35 12.43
N ASN A 92 5.08 -0.23 12.19
CA ASN A 92 4.85 1.01 12.95
C ASN A 92 3.40 1.50 12.83
N THR A 93 2.82 1.38 11.63
CA THR A 93 1.41 1.74 11.39
C THR A 93 0.47 0.83 12.17
N PHE A 94 0.72 -0.47 12.17
CA PHE A 94 -0.06 -1.45 12.92
C PHE A 94 0.02 -1.21 14.43
N ASP A 95 1.21 -1.00 14.97
CA ASP A 95 1.38 -0.76 16.41
C ASP A 95 0.69 0.51 16.88
N LEU A 96 0.81 1.60 16.11
CA LEU A 96 0.10 2.85 16.39
C LEU A 96 -1.42 2.65 16.37
N THR A 97 -1.95 2.06 15.30
CA THR A 97 -3.41 1.88 15.13
C THR A 97 -3.98 0.91 16.16
N LYS A 98 -3.23 -0.12 16.54
CA LYS A 98 -3.58 -1.02 17.64
C LYS A 98 -3.67 -0.30 18.98
N HIS A 99 -2.70 0.58 19.28
CA HIS A 99 -2.72 1.37 20.50
C HIS A 99 -3.92 2.32 20.54
N LEU A 100 -4.21 3.00 19.42
CA LEU A 100 -5.39 3.86 19.31
C LEU A 100 -6.70 3.07 19.46
N GLY A 101 -6.81 1.89 18.82
CA GLY A 101 -7.96 1.02 18.94
C GLY A 101 -8.27 0.64 20.39
N LYS A 102 -7.25 0.25 21.15
CA LYS A 102 -7.39 -0.05 22.58
C LYS A 102 -7.89 1.16 23.39
N LEU A 103 -7.38 2.36 23.11
CA LEU A 103 -7.86 3.58 23.78
C LEU A 103 -9.34 3.87 23.46
N MET A 104 -9.77 3.60 22.23
CA MET A 104 -11.17 3.77 21.80
C MET A 104 -12.08 2.72 22.44
N GLU A 105 -11.63 1.47 22.55
CA GLU A 105 -12.33 0.42 23.28
C GLU A 105 -12.53 0.80 24.75
N GLU A 106 -11.44 1.15 25.44
CA GLU A 106 -11.48 1.48 26.88
C GLU A 106 -12.31 2.73 27.20
N LYS A 107 -12.23 3.77 26.35
CA LYS A 107 -12.87 5.06 26.63
C LYS A 107 -14.25 5.22 26.02
N TRP A 108 -14.47 4.61 24.86
CA TRP A 108 -15.67 4.80 24.05
C TRP A 108 -16.47 3.50 23.87
N GLY A 109 -15.98 2.37 24.38
CA GLY A 109 -16.63 1.06 24.23
C GLY A 109 -16.71 0.60 22.77
N MET A 110 -15.82 1.11 21.90
CA MET A 110 -15.82 0.73 20.48
C MET A 110 -15.08 -0.60 20.30
N GLU A 111 -15.83 -1.65 20.00
CA GLU A 111 -15.28 -2.97 19.69
C GLU A 111 -15.05 -3.11 18.17
N HIS A 112 -13.89 -3.62 17.78
CA HIS A 112 -13.58 -3.96 16.39
C HIS A 112 -12.67 -5.18 16.32
N VAL A 113 -13.03 -6.16 15.49
CA VAL A 113 -12.23 -7.37 15.26
C VAL A 113 -11.50 -7.26 13.94
N GLY A 114 -10.21 -6.95 13.99
CA GLY A 114 -9.36 -6.85 12.79
C GLY A 114 -9.24 -8.19 12.05
N GLY A 115 -9.18 -8.15 10.72
CA GLY A 115 -8.91 -9.31 9.87
C GLY A 115 -10.09 -10.25 9.61
N VAL A 116 -11.28 -9.95 10.14
CA VAL A 116 -12.49 -10.78 9.95
C VAL A 116 -13.45 -10.17 8.91
N ASP A 117 -13.47 -8.83 8.78
CA ASP A 117 -14.41 -8.10 7.90
C ASP A 117 -13.72 -7.15 6.89
N PHE A 118 -12.39 -7.12 6.82
CA PHE A 118 -11.69 -6.11 6.03
C PHE A 118 -11.45 -6.57 4.59
N ASP A 119 -12.44 -6.35 3.74
CA ASP A 119 -12.20 -6.13 2.31
C ASP A 119 -12.77 -4.74 1.94
N PRO A 120 -11.89 -3.73 1.71
CA PRO A 120 -12.31 -2.36 1.44
C PRO A 120 -13.13 -2.20 0.16
N GLU A 121 -13.16 -3.22 -0.72
CA GLU A 121 -13.89 -3.23 -1.97
C GLU A 121 -15.00 -4.29 -2.06
N ARG A 122 -15.10 -5.24 -1.11
CA ARG A 122 -16.32 -6.04 -0.97
C ARG A 122 -17.38 -5.21 -0.27
N ASP A 123 -18.35 -4.75 -1.05
CA ASP A 123 -19.65 -4.37 -0.50
C ASP A 123 -20.24 -5.61 0.20
N ASN A 124 -20.39 -5.55 1.53
CA ASN A 124 -21.38 -6.40 2.23
C ASN A 124 -22.79 -5.93 1.88
#